data_AF-A0A2D6FCF8-F1
#
_entry.id   AF-A0A2D6FCF8-F1
#
_cell.length_a   1.000
_cell.length_b   1.000
_cell.length_c   1.000
_cell.angle_alpha   90.00
_cell.angle_beta   90.00
_cell.angle_gamma   90.00
#
_symmetry.space_group_name_H-M   'P 1'
#
loop_
_entity.id
_entity.type
_entity.pdbx_description
1 polymer ?
#
loop_
_entity_poly.entity_id
_entity_poly.type
_entity_poly.pdbx_seq_one_letter_code
_entity_poly.pdbx_strand_id
1 'polypeptide(L)'
;MFLQIRSFAIITSAVFLNPLVIAISPLSSSAETFQAYKDDKLTGGRAIIGTGQNLPALSSSGVWAIGNFPKEEIEKYHNKQSAADQQSVADAAIAWTNQWSQSRCNVSKSSDFSQCRLAAVFDVDDTMLSSYVVDLNSPVPFVHNGKLLNNAIESCKTPVIEPVRKAYQVFRSWGIATFIVTGRSENQRKSTLNCLESMGMSEWEGAHFKPHEYKGSASQWKYQVRQLLINDGWNIGPSIGDQVSDMSYGSFTRGFLMPNVRYFIK
;
A
#
# COMPACT_ATOMS: atom_id res chain seq x y z
N MET A 1 -10.09 -79.15 -44.89
CA MET A 1 -9.77 -78.43 -46.13
C MET A 1 -9.58 -76.97 -45.77
N PHE A 2 -8.34 -76.49 -45.76
CA PHE A 2 -7.95 -75.16 -45.33
C PHE A 2 -8.41 -74.10 -46.33
N LEU A 3 -9.00 -73.00 -45.86
CA LEU A 3 -8.83 -71.68 -46.48
C LEU A 3 -8.93 -70.61 -45.38
N GLN A 4 -7.79 -70.02 -45.06
CA GLN A 4 -7.60 -69.03 -44.01
C GLN A 4 -7.68 -67.65 -44.67
N ILE A 5 -8.78 -66.91 -44.46
CA ILE A 5 -8.93 -65.53 -44.95
C ILE A 5 -8.33 -64.59 -43.89
N ARG A 6 -7.27 -63.87 -44.28
CA ARG A 6 -6.65 -62.81 -43.47
C ARG A 6 -7.50 -61.54 -43.57
N SER A 7 -8.13 -61.13 -42.47
CA SER A 7 -8.67 -59.77 -42.33
C SER A 7 -7.62 -58.86 -41.69
N PHE A 8 -7.18 -57.86 -42.43
CA PHE A 8 -6.39 -56.74 -41.92
C PHE A 8 -7.27 -55.87 -41.01
N ALA A 9 -6.94 -55.79 -39.73
CA ALA A 9 -7.48 -54.78 -38.83
C ALA A 9 -6.59 -53.54 -38.91
N ILE A 10 -7.12 -52.45 -39.48
CA ILE A 10 -6.52 -51.12 -39.38
C ILE A 10 -6.86 -50.60 -37.98
N ILE A 11 -5.84 -50.50 -37.13
CA ILE A 11 -5.96 -49.83 -35.82
C ILE A 11 -5.90 -48.32 -36.08
N THR A 12 -7.05 -47.67 -36.18
CA THR A 12 -7.12 -46.21 -36.02
C THR A 12 -7.05 -45.89 -34.53
N SER A 13 -5.88 -45.49 -34.05
CA SER A 13 -5.74 -44.89 -32.71
C SER A 13 -6.46 -43.54 -32.69
N ALA A 14 -7.66 -43.51 -32.13
CA ALA A 14 -8.30 -42.27 -31.74
C ALA A 14 -7.54 -41.69 -30.54
N VAL A 15 -6.74 -40.65 -30.79
CA VAL A 15 -6.15 -39.82 -29.73
C VAL A 15 -7.29 -39.05 -29.08
N PHE A 16 -7.76 -39.53 -27.93
CA PHE A 16 -8.62 -38.74 -27.05
C PHE A 16 -7.76 -37.63 -26.44
N LEU A 17 -7.80 -36.44 -27.05
CA LEU A 17 -7.42 -35.20 -26.39
C LEU A 17 -8.42 -34.97 -25.26
N ASN A 18 -8.02 -35.33 -24.03
CA ASN A 18 -8.71 -34.85 -22.84
C ASN A 18 -8.64 -33.31 -22.87
N PRO A 19 -9.77 -32.60 -22.85
CA PRO A 19 -9.71 -31.17 -22.60
C PRO A 19 -9.16 -31.04 -21.18
N LEU A 20 -7.98 -30.43 -21.08
CA LEU A 20 -7.47 -29.96 -19.80
C LEU A 20 -8.49 -28.92 -19.32
N VAL A 21 -9.45 -29.36 -18.51
CA VAL A 21 -10.28 -28.46 -17.72
C VAL A 21 -9.31 -27.84 -16.74
N ILE A 22 -8.79 -26.67 -17.10
CA ILE A 22 -8.20 -25.75 -16.14
C ILE A 22 -9.36 -25.39 -15.23
N ALA A 23 -9.48 -26.11 -14.11
CA ALA A 23 -10.27 -25.66 -13.01
C ALA A 23 -9.68 -24.32 -12.60
N ILE A 24 -10.31 -23.23 -13.05
CA ILE A 24 -10.11 -21.93 -12.44
C ILE A 24 -10.66 -22.12 -11.04
N SER A 25 -9.78 -22.50 -10.12
CA SER A 25 -10.09 -22.49 -8.70
C SER A 25 -10.62 -21.09 -8.41
N PRO A 26 -11.82 -20.94 -7.82
CA PRO A 26 -12.18 -19.65 -7.28
C PRO A 26 -11.11 -19.39 -6.24
N LEU A 27 -10.22 -18.43 -6.50
CA LEU A 27 -9.35 -17.88 -5.47
C LEU A 27 -10.28 -17.53 -4.32
N SER A 28 -10.25 -18.34 -3.27
CA SER A 28 -10.76 -17.94 -1.97
C SER A 28 -9.91 -16.75 -1.59
N SER A 29 -10.39 -15.56 -1.95
CA SER A 29 -9.77 -14.26 -1.74
C SER A 29 -9.82 -13.91 -0.25
N SER A 30 -9.17 -14.71 0.59
CA SER A 30 -8.74 -14.23 1.90
C SER A 30 -7.67 -13.17 1.65
N ALA A 31 -7.74 -12.06 2.38
CA ALA A 31 -6.73 -11.02 2.34
C ALA A 31 -5.37 -11.59 2.76
N GLU A 32 -4.54 -11.97 1.80
CA GLU A 32 -3.21 -12.54 2.03
C GLU A 32 -2.15 -11.57 1.49
N THR A 33 -1.19 -11.23 2.34
CA THR A 33 -0.08 -10.37 1.94
C THR A 33 1.03 -11.18 1.28
N PHE A 34 1.68 -10.57 0.31
CA PHE A 34 2.85 -11.13 -0.36
C PHE A 34 3.87 -10.04 -0.71
N GLN A 35 5.06 -10.44 -1.13
CA GLN A 35 6.05 -9.49 -1.65
C GLN A 35 5.60 -8.96 -3.01
N ALA A 36 5.02 -7.77 -3.02
CA ALA A 36 4.37 -7.17 -4.19
C ALA A 36 5.35 -6.72 -5.28
N TYR A 37 6.62 -6.43 -4.93
CA TYR A 37 7.63 -5.94 -5.87
C TYR A 37 8.98 -6.66 -5.73
N LYS A 38 9.60 -6.92 -6.89
CA LYS A 38 10.93 -7.56 -7.04
C LYS A 38 11.88 -6.75 -7.94
N ASP A 39 11.52 -5.55 -8.39
CA ASP A 39 12.43 -4.67 -9.13
C ASP A 39 13.33 -3.90 -8.15
N ASP A 40 14.58 -4.32 -8.07
CA ASP A 40 15.58 -3.76 -7.17
C ASP A 40 15.83 -2.26 -7.39
N LYS A 41 15.64 -1.73 -8.60
CA LYS A 41 15.87 -0.30 -8.86
C LYS A 41 14.75 0.56 -8.29
N LEU A 42 13.51 0.12 -8.44
CA LEU A 42 12.34 0.88 -7.98
C LEU A 42 12.28 0.92 -6.44
N THR A 43 12.57 -0.19 -5.78
CA THR A 43 12.47 -0.30 -4.32
C THR A 43 13.79 -0.08 -3.59
N GLY A 44 14.91 0.07 -4.32
CA GLY A 44 16.25 0.07 -3.73
C GLY A 44 16.60 -1.27 -3.08
N GLY A 45 16.13 -2.37 -3.65
CA GLY A 45 16.30 -3.74 -3.14
C GLY A 45 15.50 -4.05 -1.87
N ARG A 46 14.53 -3.21 -1.49
CA ARG A 46 13.70 -3.42 -0.29
C ARG A 46 12.45 -4.20 -0.64
N ALA A 47 12.09 -5.14 0.24
CA ALA A 47 10.83 -5.87 0.13
C ALA A 47 9.64 -4.93 0.43
N ILE A 48 8.60 -5.02 -0.40
CA ILE A 48 7.32 -4.35 -0.21
C ILE A 48 6.27 -5.43 -0.01
N ILE A 49 5.55 -5.38 1.10
CA ILE A 49 4.48 -6.31 1.45
C ILE A 49 3.15 -5.62 1.20
N GLY A 50 2.28 -6.22 0.40
CA GLY A 50 0.96 -5.69 0.11
C GLY A 50 -0.01 -6.80 -0.26
N THR A 51 -1.20 -6.44 -0.71
CA THR A 51 -2.13 -7.39 -1.33
C THR A 51 -2.05 -7.32 -2.86
N GLY A 52 -2.79 -8.21 -3.54
CA GLY A 52 -2.91 -8.20 -5.00
C GLY A 52 -3.82 -7.11 -5.54
N GLN A 53 -4.42 -6.30 -4.67
CA GLN A 53 -5.44 -5.32 -5.00
C GLN A 53 -4.87 -3.92 -5.06
N ASN A 54 -3.93 -3.74 -5.98
CA ASN A 54 -3.43 -2.45 -6.43
C ASN A 54 -3.72 -2.35 -7.93
N LEU A 55 -4.04 -1.16 -8.42
CA LEU A 55 -4.31 -0.99 -9.85
C LEU A 55 -3.17 -1.55 -10.72
N PRO A 56 -3.50 -2.17 -11.88
CA PRO A 56 -2.49 -2.56 -12.83
C PRO A 56 -1.83 -1.30 -13.39
N ALA A 57 -0.62 -0.99 -12.92
CA ALA A 57 0.18 0.11 -13.43
C ALA A 57 1.57 -0.36 -13.84
N LEU A 58 1.72 -1.58 -14.39
CA LEU A 58 3.05 -2.18 -14.56
C LEU A 58 3.89 -1.58 -15.71
N SER A 59 3.40 -0.53 -16.40
CA SER A 59 4.17 0.21 -17.40
C SER A 59 3.93 1.72 -17.46
N SER A 60 3.12 2.30 -16.56
CA SER A 60 2.80 3.74 -16.64
C SER A 60 3.94 4.61 -16.11
N SER A 61 4.37 5.59 -16.90
CA SER A 61 5.46 6.50 -16.56
C SER A 61 5.01 7.83 -15.92
N GLY A 62 3.69 8.05 -15.80
CA GLY A 62 3.06 9.29 -15.31
C GLY A 62 1.94 9.07 -14.29
N VAL A 63 1.38 10.17 -13.77
CA VAL A 63 0.26 10.16 -12.79
C VAL A 63 -1.06 9.94 -13.52
N TRP A 64 -1.93 9.08 -12.99
CA TRP A 64 -3.23 8.81 -13.60
C TRP A 64 -4.27 8.34 -12.56
N ALA A 65 -5.55 8.46 -12.91
CA ALA A 65 -6.69 7.95 -12.14
C ALA A 65 -7.63 7.18 -13.06
N ILE A 66 -8.37 6.22 -12.53
CA ILE A 66 -9.08 5.21 -13.33
C ILE A 66 -10.44 5.67 -13.87
N GLY A 67 -11.05 6.70 -13.27
CA GLY A 67 -12.34 7.25 -13.70
C GLY A 67 -13.50 6.24 -13.64
N ASN A 68 -14.54 6.47 -14.45
CA ASN A 68 -15.77 5.66 -14.45
C ASN A 68 -15.59 4.23 -14.98
N PHE A 69 -14.48 3.95 -15.67
CA PHE A 69 -14.29 2.71 -16.43
C PHE A 69 -14.42 1.42 -15.59
N PRO A 70 -14.19 1.45 -14.25
CA PRO A 70 -14.51 0.34 -13.36
C PRO A 70 -15.26 0.79 -12.09
N LYS A 71 -16.18 1.76 -12.19
CA LYS A 71 -16.85 2.33 -11.01
C LYS A 71 -17.49 1.23 -10.14
N GLU A 72 -18.26 0.34 -10.76
CA GLU A 72 -18.98 -0.72 -10.07
C GLU A 72 -18.03 -1.74 -9.42
N GLU A 73 -16.91 -2.05 -10.08
CA GLU A 73 -15.87 -2.93 -9.56
C GLU A 73 -15.14 -2.31 -8.36
N ILE A 74 -14.85 -1.01 -8.41
CA ILE A 74 -14.24 -0.28 -7.30
C ILE A 74 -15.19 -0.23 -6.10
N GLU A 75 -16.47 0.07 -6.31
CA GLU A 75 -17.48 0.06 -5.24
C GLU A 75 -17.65 -1.35 -4.66
N LYS A 76 -17.69 -2.37 -5.51
CA LYS A 76 -17.76 -3.78 -5.09
C LYS A 76 -16.55 -4.18 -4.27
N TYR A 77 -15.34 -3.80 -4.68
CA TYR A 77 -14.10 -4.05 -3.94
C TYR A 77 -14.12 -3.32 -2.60
N HIS A 78 -14.46 -2.02 -2.60
CA HIS A 78 -14.52 -1.20 -1.40
C HIS A 78 -15.46 -1.82 -0.36
N ASN A 79 -16.69 -2.15 -0.77
CA ASN A 79 -17.74 -2.64 0.11
C ASN A 79 -17.52 -4.08 0.61
N LYS A 80 -16.72 -4.90 -0.08
CA LYS A 80 -16.60 -6.34 0.23
C LYS A 80 -15.22 -6.79 0.72
N GLN A 81 -14.15 -6.12 0.30
CA GLN A 81 -12.78 -6.64 0.46
C GLN A 81 -11.79 -5.60 0.98
N SER A 82 -11.96 -4.31 0.67
CA SER A 82 -10.94 -3.29 0.98
C SER A 82 -10.52 -3.24 2.45
N ALA A 83 -11.47 -3.32 3.37
CA ALA A 83 -11.20 -3.33 4.81
C ALA A 83 -10.39 -4.55 5.25
N ALA A 84 -10.67 -5.73 4.68
CA ALA A 84 -9.92 -6.95 5.00
C ALA A 84 -8.48 -6.88 4.46
N ASP A 85 -8.29 -6.34 3.26
CA ASP A 85 -6.95 -6.13 2.68
C ASP A 85 -6.14 -5.11 3.48
N GLN A 86 -6.74 -3.97 3.84
CA GLN A 86 -6.12 -2.97 4.71
C GLN A 86 -5.74 -3.57 6.07
N GLN A 87 -6.62 -4.39 6.65
CA GLN A 87 -6.35 -5.11 7.90
C GLN A 87 -5.16 -6.08 7.75
N SER A 88 -5.12 -6.86 6.68
CA SER A 88 -4.03 -7.81 6.42
C SER A 88 -2.66 -7.13 6.28
N VAL A 89 -2.60 -5.99 5.57
CA VAL A 89 -1.36 -5.20 5.44
C VAL A 89 -0.96 -4.58 6.77
N ALA A 90 -1.91 -4.02 7.54
CA ALA A 90 -1.63 -3.43 8.85
C ALA A 90 -1.14 -4.48 9.86
N ASP A 91 -1.75 -5.66 9.91
CA ASP A 91 -1.33 -6.75 10.80
C ASP A 91 0.05 -7.28 10.41
N ALA A 92 0.34 -7.40 9.11
CA ALA A 92 1.68 -7.74 8.62
C ALA A 92 2.72 -6.69 9.06
N ALA A 93 2.36 -5.40 8.98
CA ALA A 93 3.22 -4.31 9.44
C ALA A 93 3.49 -4.40 10.94
N ILE A 94 2.47 -4.65 11.75
CA ILE A 94 2.58 -4.80 13.21
C ILE A 94 3.48 -5.99 13.56
N ALA A 95 3.19 -7.17 13.02
CA ALA A 95 3.91 -8.40 13.33
C ALA A 95 5.40 -8.30 12.93
N TRP A 96 5.67 -7.82 11.71
CA TRP A 96 7.03 -7.66 11.22
C TRP A 96 7.79 -6.61 12.03
N THR A 97 7.17 -5.46 12.34
CA THR A 97 7.82 -4.37 13.08
C THR A 97 8.19 -4.82 14.48
N ASN A 98 7.35 -5.62 15.16
CA ASN A 98 7.70 -6.17 16.46
C ASN A 98 8.97 -7.05 16.38
N GLN A 99 9.01 -8.00 15.44
CA GLN A 99 10.18 -8.90 15.27
C GLN A 99 11.45 -8.12 14.91
N TRP A 100 11.33 -7.18 13.97
CA TRP A 100 12.44 -6.33 13.56
C TRP A 100 12.95 -5.48 14.71
N SER A 101 12.06 -4.88 15.51
CA SER A 101 12.43 -4.03 16.64
C SER A 101 13.18 -4.82 17.70
N GLN A 102 12.70 -6.02 18.04
CA GLN A 102 13.38 -6.91 19.00
C GLN A 102 14.79 -7.26 18.54
N SER A 103 14.95 -7.63 17.26
CA SER A 103 16.25 -7.95 16.67
C SER A 103 17.17 -6.73 16.60
N ARG A 104 16.66 -5.58 16.14
CA ARG A 104 17.43 -4.36 15.93
C ARG A 104 17.94 -3.75 17.23
N CYS A 105 17.13 -3.84 18.28
CA CYS A 105 17.44 -3.36 19.63
C CYS A 105 18.20 -4.38 20.48
N ASN A 106 18.20 -5.66 20.09
CA ASN A 106 18.67 -6.76 20.93
C ASN A 106 17.94 -6.80 22.29
N VAL A 107 16.61 -6.60 22.29
CA VAL A 107 15.74 -6.65 23.48
C VAL A 107 14.45 -7.38 23.18
N SER A 108 13.81 -7.97 24.18
CA SER A 108 12.54 -8.72 24.01
C SER A 108 11.29 -7.90 24.35
N LYS A 109 11.42 -6.87 25.19
CA LYS A 109 10.29 -6.04 25.65
C LYS A 109 10.16 -4.79 24.78
N SER A 110 8.93 -4.49 24.35
CA SER A 110 8.65 -3.31 23.52
C SER A 110 8.90 -1.98 24.25
N SER A 111 8.79 -1.93 25.58
CA SER A 111 9.11 -0.73 26.38
C SER A 111 10.53 -0.22 26.16
N ASP A 112 11.43 -1.11 25.74
CA ASP A 112 12.86 -0.85 25.65
C ASP A 112 13.28 -0.46 24.22
N PHE A 113 12.36 -0.32 23.26
CA PHE A 113 12.71 0.05 21.89
C PHE A 113 13.09 1.54 21.75
N SER A 114 12.64 2.38 22.68
CA SER A 114 12.88 3.84 22.65
C SER A 114 14.37 4.20 22.62
N GLN A 115 15.25 3.37 23.19
CA GLN A 115 16.70 3.57 23.20
C GLN A 115 17.37 3.34 21.83
N CYS A 116 16.66 2.75 20.86
CA CYS A 116 17.23 2.35 19.57
C CYS A 116 16.92 3.32 18.43
N ARG A 117 16.20 4.41 18.73
CA ARG A 117 15.77 5.42 17.74
C ARG A 117 15.09 4.76 16.52
N LEU A 118 14.16 3.85 16.77
CA LEU A 118 13.38 3.21 15.71
C LEU A 118 12.32 4.20 15.19
N ALA A 119 12.08 4.16 13.89
CA ALA A 119 11.11 5.03 13.23
C ALA A 119 10.22 4.25 12.25
N ALA A 120 8.97 4.67 12.17
CA ALA A 120 7.98 4.30 11.18
C ALA A 120 7.58 5.54 10.36
N VAL A 121 7.44 5.38 9.05
CA VAL A 121 6.99 6.44 8.15
C VAL A 121 5.60 6.11 7.64
N PHE A 122 4.70 7.09 7.68
CA PHE A 122 3.33 6.98 7.20
C PHE A 122 3.06 8.05 6.12
N ASP A 123 2.52 7.62 4.99
CA ASP A 123 1.79 8.54 4.11
C ASP A 123 0.40 8.90 4.69
N VAL A 124 -0.24 9.95 4.17
CA VAL A 124 -1.55 10.43 4.60
C VAL A 124 -2.68 9.96 3.69
N ASP A 125 -2.63 10.27 2.40
CA ASP A 125 -3.77 10.13 1.50
C ASP A 125 -3.93 8.67 1.10
N ASP A 126 -5.10 8.09 1.38
CA ASP A 126 -5.40 6.67 1.17
C ASP A 126 -4.52 5.67 1.92
N THR A 127 -3.75 6.20 2.87
CA THR A 127 -2.98 5.46 3.86
C THR A 127 -3.54 5.67 5.25
N MET A 128 -3.47 6.89 5.79
CA MET A 128 -4.08 7.22 7.08
C MET A 128 -5.52 7.73 6.91
N LEU A 129 -5.78 8.48 5.84
CA LEU A 129 -7.06 9.16 5.57
C LEU A 129 -7.55 8.79 4.17
N SER A 130 -8.75 8.24 4.06
CA SER A 130 -9.33 7.84 2.78
C SER A 130 -9.95 9.01 2.01
N SER A 131 -9.57 9.15 0.75
CA SER A 131 -10.20 10.03 -0.22
C SER A 131 -11.35 9.36 -1.00
N TYR A 132 -11.65 8.08 -0.73
CA TYR A 132 -12.62 7.27 -1.48
C TYR A 132 -13.99 7.95 -1.65
N VAL A 133 -14.57 8.46 -0.55
CA VAL A 133 -15.89 9.11 -0.59
C VAL A 133 -15.86 10.41 -1.41
N VAL A 134 -14.73 11.12 -1.41
CA VAL A 134 -14.55 12.32 -2.23
C VAL A 134 -14.53 11.94 -3.70
N ASP A 135 -13.74 10.94 -4.05
CA ASP A 135 -13.58 10.46 -5.43
C ASP A 135 -14.88 9.88 -5.99
N LEU A 136 -15.61 9.10 -5.18
CA LEU A 136 -16.91 8.53 -5.56
C LEU A 136 -17.94 9.62 -5.89
N ASN A 137 -17.90 10.74 -5.16
CA ASN A 137 -18.82 11.86 -5.29
C ASN A 137 -18.32 12.98 -6.23
N SER A 138 -17.20 12.79 -6.92
CA SER A 138 -16.77 13.70 -7.98
C SER A 138 -17.80 13.74 -9.13
N PRO A 139 -17.89 14.85 -9.90
CA PRO A 139 -18.81 14.95 -11.04
C PRO A 139 -18.67 13.80 -12.03
N VAL A 140 -17.44 13.31 -12.18
CA VAL A 140 -17.15 12.02 -12.79
C VAL A 140 -16.49 11.16 -11.69
N PRO A 141 -17.15 10.10 -11.21
CA PRO A 141 -16.60 9.22 -10.19
C PRO A 141 -15.18 8.74 -10.49
N PHE A 142 -14.34 8.73 -9.47
CA PHE A 142 -12.93 8.30 -9.52
C PHE A 142 -12.06 9.09 -10.51
N VAL A 143 -12.52 10.25 -10.99
CA VAL A 143 -11.69 11.25 -11.65
C VAL A 143 -11.27 12.29 -10.62
N HIS A 144 -9.97 12.58 -10.58
CA HIS A 144 -9.40 13.53 -9.63
C HIS A 144 -10.05 14.91 -9.77
N ASN A 145 -10.56 15.44 -8.66
CA ASN A 145 -11.05 16.80 -8.55
C ASN A 145 -10.35 17.52 -7.40
N GLY A 146 -9.29 18.26 -7.73
CA GLY A 146 -8.46 18.94 -6.73
C GLY A 146 -9.21 19.94 -5.86
N LYS A 147 -10.24 20.62 -6.38
CA LYS A 147 -11.06 21.55 -5.59
C LYS A 147 -11.90 20.82 -4.55
N LEU A 148 -12.55 19.72 -4.94
CA LEU A 148 -13.35 18.91 -4.01
C LEU A 148 -12.46 18.26 -2.95
N LEU A 149 -11.30 17.70 -3.35
CA LEU A 149 -10.35 17.11 -2.43
C LEU A 149 -9.79 18.16 -1.45
N ASN A 150 -9.40 19.34 -1.93
CA ASN A 150 -8.93 20.41 -1.06
C ASN A 150 -9.99 20.83 -0.02
N ASN A 151 -11.24 21.02 -0.45
CA ASN A 151 -12.33 21.34 0.46
C ASN A 151 -12.55 20.23 1.50
N ALA A 152 -12.45 18.96 1.10
CA ALA A 152 -12.59 17.83 2.01
C ALA A 152 -11.43 17.77 3.02
N ILE A 153 -10.19 18.03 2.59
CA ILE A 153 -9.02 18.12 3.46
C ILE A 153 -9.16 19.27 4.46
N GLU A 154 -9.55 20.46 3.99
CA GLU A 154 -9.72 21.65 4.83
C GLU A 154 -10.81 21.47 5.90
N SER A 155 -11.85 20.69 5.58
CA SER A 155 -12.99 20.43 6.47
C SER A 155 -12.91 19.07 7.20
N CYS A 156 -11.78 18.37 7.14
CA CYS A 156 -11.58 17.05 7.75
C CYS A 156 -12.67 16.03 7.38
N LYS A 157 -13.03 15.98 6.09
CA LYS A 157 -14.04 15.06 5.51
C LYS A 157 -13.43 13.85 4.78
N THR A 158 -12.16 13.56 5.01
CA THR A 158 -11.49 12.33 4.58
C THR A 158 -11.48 11.34 5.74
N PRO A 159 -12.29 10.26 5.74
CA PRO A 159 -12.39 9.34 6.87
C PRO A 159 -11.08 8.65 7.21
N VAL A 160 -10.87 8.26 8.46
CA VAL A 160 -9.69 7.49 8.86
C VAL A 160 -9.72 6.06 8.32
N ILE A 161 -8.55 5.52 7.96
CA ILE A 161 -8.36 4.10 7.67
C ILE A 161 -8.00 3.38 8.97
N GLU A 162 -9.01 2.75 9.56
CA GLU A 162 -8.96 2.17 10.91
C GLU A 162 -7.79 1.18 11.15
N PRO A 163 -7.48 0.24 10.24
CA PRO A 163 -6.32 -0.63 10.42
C PRO A 163 -4.98 0.13 10.53
N VAL A 164 -4.82 1.23 9.79
CA VAL A 164 -3.60 2.05 9.83
C VAL A 164 -3.53 2.88 11.10
N ARG A 165 -4.66 3.43 11.56
CA ARG A 165 -4.75 4.09 12.88
C ARG A 165 -4.33 3.14 14.01
N LYS A 166 -4.78 1.88 13.96
CA LYS A 166 -4.36 0.85 14.92
C LYS A 166 -2.86 0.59 14.86
N ALA A 167 -2.28 0.41 13.67
CA ALA A 167 -0.84 0.22 13.52
C ALA A 167 -0.02 1.42 14.05
N TYR A 168 -0.47 2.64 13.74
CA TYR A 168 0.12 3.88 14.27
C TYR A 168 0.15 3.87 15.81
N GLN A 169 -1.00 3.63 16.44
CA GLN A 169 -1.12 3.61 17.90
C GLN A 169 -0.27 2.50 18.54
N VAL A 170 -0.20 1.32 17.91
CA VAL A 170 0.65 0.22 18.36
C VAL A 170 2.13 0.61 18.32
N PHE A 171 2.60 1.22 17.23
CA PHE A 171 4.01 1.64 17.11
C PHE A 171 4.37 2.70 18.15
N ARG A 172 3.49 3.68 18.37
CA ARG A 172 3.63 4.66 19.46
C ARG A 172 3.73 3.99 20.83
N SER A 173 2.86 3.02 21.10
CA SER A 173 2.85 2.27 22.37
C SER A 173 4.14 1.47 22.62
N TRP A 174 4.89 1.17 21.56
CA TRP A 174 6.19 0.51 21.63
C TRP A 174 7.36 1.50 21.67
N GLY A 175 7.12 2.81 21.75
CA GLY A 175 8.18 3.81 21.71
C GLY A 175 8.89 3.92 20.36
N ILE A 176 8.24 3.47 19.27
CA ILE A 176 8.72 3.69 17.91
C ILE A 176 8.27 5.08 17.47
N ALA A 177 9.21 5.90 17.02
CA ALA A 177 8.92 7.23 16.48
C ALA A 177 8.08 7.11 15.21
N THR A 178 7.15 8.03 15.02
CA THR A 178 6.27 8.10 13.85
C THR A 178 6.54 9.40 13.09
N PHE A 179 6.76 9.27 11.79
CA PHE A 179 6.95 10.39 10.88
C PHE A 179 5.86 10.40 9.82
N ILE A 180 5.23 11.55 9.63
CA ILE A 180 4.27 11.77 8.55
C ILE A 180 5.05 12.29 7.33
N VAL A 181 4.92 11.63 6.18
CA VAL A 181 5.60 12.03 4.94
C VAL A 181 4.61 11.99 3.79
N THR A 182 4.13 13.17 3.37
CA THR A 182 2.98 13.28 2.46
C THR A 182 3.30 14.07 1.19
N GLY A 183 2.54 13.80 0.14
CA GLY A 183 2.50 14.60 -1.08
C GLY A 183 1.66 15.88 -0.96
N ARG A 184 0.87 16.04 0.11
CA ARG A 184 0.12 17.28 0.39
C ARG A 184 1.08 18.46 0.50
N SER A 185 0.62 19.62 0.02
CA SER A 185 1.39 20.86 0.08
C SER A 185 1.43 21.43 1.49
N GLU A 186 2.41 22.28 1.77
CA GLU A 186 2.53 23.02 3.04
C GLU A 186 1.25 23.79 3.43
N ASN A 187 0.49 24.29 2.46
CA ASN A 187 -0.79 24.99 2.71
C ASN A 187 -1.85 24.10 3.38
N GLN A 188 -1.75 22.78 3.22
CA GLN A 188 -2.68 21.81 3.79
C GLN A 188 -2.21 21.29 5.16
N ARG A 189 -1.02 21.71 5.64
CA ARG A 189 -0.41 21.21 6.88
C ARG A 189 -1.34 21.31 8.07
N LYS A 190 -1.81 22.53 8.37
CA LYS A 190 -2.62 22.79 9.57
C LYS A 190 -3.89 21.94 9.59
N SER A 191 -4.66 21.97 8.50
CA SER A 191 -5.92 21.21 8.42
C SER A 191 -5.70 19.70 8.49
N THR A 192 -4.62 19.20 7.86
CA THR A 192 -4.26 17.78 7.90
C THR A 192 -3.90 17.33 9.32
N LEU A 193 -3.00 18.05 10.01
CA LEU A 193 -2.55 17.67 11.34
C LEU A 193 -3.67 17.78 12.38
N ASN A 194 -4.51 18.82 12.32
CA ASN A 194 -5.69 18.92 13.17
C ASN A 194 -6.67 17.76 12.93
N CYS A 195 -6.83 17.33 11.68
CA CYS A 195 -7.70 16.20 11.35
C CYS A 195 -7.15 14.89 11.93
N LEU A 196 -5.86 14.60 11.76
CA LEU A 196 -5.21 13.42 12.35
C LEU A 196 -5.29 13.42 13.87
N GLU A 197 -5.06 14.57 14.52
CA GLU A 197 -5.22 14.74 15.96
C GLU A 197 -6.65 14.41 16.40
N SER A 198 -7.66 14.95 15.71
CA SER A 198 -9.07 14.67 16.01
C SER A 198 -9.46 13.19 15.85
N MET A 199 -8.66 12.43 15.09
CA MET A 199 -8.82 10.99 14.86
C MET A 199 -7.92 10.14 15.78
N GLY A 200 -7.33 10.73 16.83
CA GLY A 200 -6.52 10.00 17.81
C GLY A 200 -5.13 9.59 17.32
N MET A 201 -4.60 10.32 16.34
CA MET A 201 -3.21 10.21 15.85
C MET A 201 -2.53 11.56 16.04
N SER A 202 -2.28 11.94 17.30
CA SER A 202 -1.87 13.29 17.71
C SER A 202 -0.38 13.45 18.04
N GLU A 203 0.40 12.36 18.00
CA GLU A 203 1.81 12.37 18.41
C GLU A 203 2.72 11.88 17.29
N TRP A 204 3.60 12.74 16.79
CA TRP A 204 4.61 12.41 15.77
C TRP A 204 5.90 13.20 16.04
N GLU A 205 7.04 12.63 15.66
CA GLU A 205 8.35 13.28 15.80
C GLU A 205 8.62 14.27 14.67
N GLY A 206 7.95 14.11 13.52
CA GLY A 206 8.05 15.03 12.40
C GLY A 206 6.94 14.82 11.38
N ALA A 207 6.52 15.91 10.74
CA ALA A 207 5.57 15.90 9.65
C ALA A 207 6.13 16.69 8.47
N HIS A 208 6.36 16.01 7.35
CA HIS A 208 7.02 16.53 6.16
C HIS A 208 6.00 16.61 5.01
N PHE A 209 5.60 17.85 4.69
CA PHE A 209 4.71 18.17 3.58
C PHE A 209 5.54 18.63 2.40
N LYS A 210 5.00 18.47 1.18
CA LYS A 210 5.70 18.84 -0.05
C LYS A 210 5.87 20.36 -0.12
N PRO A 211 7.11 20.88 -0.20
CA PRO A 211 7.35 22.31 -0.35
C PRO A 211 6.80 22.84 -1.68
N HIS A 212 6.35 24.09 -1.70
CA HIS A 212 5.70 24.69 -2.87
C HIS A 212 6.65 24.78 -4.09
N GLU A 213 7.92 25.05 -3.82
CA GLU A 213 9.00 25.16 -4.78
C GLU A 213 9.48 23.82 -5.34
N TYR A 214 9.11 22.69 -4.71
CA TYR A 214 9.59 21.38 -5.12
C TYR A 214 8.98 20.94 -6.46
N LYS A 215 9.82 20.69 -7.46
CA LYS A 215 9.41 20.31 -8.83
C LYS A 215 9.61 18.83 -9.17
N GLY A 216 10.18 18.04 -8.27
CA GLY A 216 10.38 16.59 -8.48
C GLY A 216 9.12 15.75 -8.26
N SER A 217 9.27 14.43 -8.48
CA SER A 217 8.21 13.44 -8.29
C SER A 217 7.90 13.21 -6.81
N ALA A 218 6.75 12.59 -6.50
CA ALA A 218 6.43 12.20 -5.13
C ALA A 218 7.46 11.20 -4.58
N SER A 219 7.86 10.21 -5.39
CA SER A 219 8.88 9.22 -5.02
C SER A 219 10.19 9.90 -4.61
N GLN A 220 10.66 10.88 -5.39
CA GLN A 220 11.91 11.59 -5.11
C GLN A 220 11.83 12.42 -3.84
N TRP A 221 10.72 13.15 -3.65
CA TRP A 221 10.48 13.94 -2.45
C TRP A 221 10.50 13.07 -1.19
N LYS A 222 9.68 12.01 -1.18
CA LYS A 222 9.54 11.13 -0.01
C LYS A 222 10.84 10.37 0.28
N TYR A 223 11.59 9.98 -0.76
CA TYR A 223 12.93 9.40 -0.59
C TYR A 223 13.91 10.37 0.07
N GLN A 224 13.95 11.63 -0.36
CA GLN A 224 14.82 12.65 0.24
C GLN A 224 14.47 12.89 1.71
N VAL A 225 13.19 12.92 2.07
CA VAL A 225 12.76 12.99 3.47
C VAL A 225 13.26 11.79 4.27
N ARG A 226 13.09 10.56 3.78
CA ARG A 226 13.60 9.37 4.48
C ARG A 226 15.13 9.41 4.66
N GLN A 227 15.87 9.91 3.67
CA GLN A 227 17.32 10.11 3.78
C GLN A 227 17.68 11.14 4.86
N LEU A 228 16.95 12.26 4.94
CA LEU A 228 17.14 13.26 5.99
C LEU A 228 16.95 12.65 7.38
N LEU A 229 15.87 11.88 7.57
CA LEU A 229 15.60 11.21 8.84
C LEU A 229 16.68 10.19 9.22
N ILE A 230 17.22 9.44 8.26
CA ILE A 230 18.36 8.53 8.51
C ILE A 230 19.61 9.33 8.92
N ASN A 231 19.89 10.45 8.24
CA ASN A 231 21.02 11.32 8.57
C ASN A 231 20.86 11.95 9.96
N ASP A 232 19.63 12.20 10.40
CA ASP A 232 19.32 12.65 11.76
C ASP A 232 19.47 11.53 12.80
N GLY A 233 19.74 10.29 12.37
CA GLY A 233 20.06 9.14 13.20
C GLY A 233 18.90 8.19 13.49
N TRP A 234 17.81 8.28 12.73
CA TRP A 234 16.67 7.36 12.85
C TRP A 234 16.90 6.05 12.09
N ASN A 235 16.49 4.95 12.71
CA ASN A 235 16.41 3.64 12.06
C ASN A 235 15.00 3.45 11.50
N ILE A 236 14.81 3.72 10.21
CA ILE A 236 13.50 3.56 9.57
C ILE A 236 13.23 2.07 9.28
N GLY A 237 12.25 1.52 9.99
CA GLY A 237 11.78 0.15 9.81
C GLY A 237 10.68 0.09 8.75
N PRO A 238 9.40 0.28 9.12
CA PRO A 238 8.28 0.28 8.21
C PRO A 238 8.11 1.62 7.47
N SER A 239 7.91 1.55 6.15
CA SER A 239 7.36 2.63 5.32
C SER A 239 5.98 2.21 4.85
N ILE A 240 4.93 2.89 5.31
CA ILE A 240 3.53 2.52 5.11
C ILE A 240 2.89 3.55 4.19
N GLY A 241 2.29 3.09 3.10
CA GLY A 241 1.73 3.94 2.06
C GLY A 241 0.84 3.18 1.09
N ASP A 242 0.02 3.86 0.30
CA ASP A 242 -0.86 3.28 -0.72
C ASP A 242 -0.22 3.29 -2.12
N GLN A 243 0.93 3.94 -2.27
CA GLN A 243 1.69 4.04 -3.51
C GLN A 243 3.10 3.49 -3.34
N VAL A 244 3.67 2.95 -4.42
CA VAL A 244 5.09 2.59 -4.45
C VAL A 244 5.98 3.82 -4.22
N SER A 245 5.51 5.01 -4.56
CA SER A 245 6.23 6.27 -4.30
C SER A 245 6.51 6.51 -2.81
N ASP A 246 5.69 5.94 -1.92
CA ASP A 246 5.87 6.03 -0.46
C ASP A 246 7.05 5.20 0.05
N MET A 247 7.58 4.33 -0.81
CA MET A 247 8.60 3.33 -0.48
C MET A 247 9.54 3.07 -1.67
N SER A 248 9.74 4.07 -2.53
CA SER A 248 10.66 4.00 -3.65
C SER A 248 12.11 4.29 -3.24
N TYR A 249 13.06 3.76 -3.99
CA TYR A 249 14.50 4.03 -3.89
C TYR A 249 15.16 3.65 -2.55
N GLY A 250 14.47 2.96 -1.65
CA GLY A 250 14.97 2.55 -0.34
C GLY A 250 14.86 3.63 0.74
N SER A 251 15.84 3.64 1.67
CA SER A 251 15.84 4.46 2.90
C SER A 251 14.82 4.01 3.96
N PHE A 252 14.54 2.72 4.00
CA PHE A 252 13.71 2.04 4.99
C PHE A 252 14.09 0.55 4.98
N THR A 253 13.57 -0.22 5.93
CA THR A 253 13.87 -1.66 6.01
C THR A 253 12.79 -2.51 5.34
N ARG A 254 11.50 -2.18 5.50
CA ARG A 254 10.36 -2.89 4.91
C ARG A 254 9.25 -1.93 4.46
N GLY A 255 8.72 -2.12 3.26
CA GLY A 255 7.56 -1.38 2.78
C GLY A 255 6.26 -2.15 3.05
N PHE A 256 5.17 -1.43 3.33
CA PHE A 256 3.84 -1.97 3.51
C PHE A 256 2.85 -1.18 2.66
N LEU A 257 2.41 -1.80 1.56
CA LEU A 257 1.60 -1.19 0.52
C LEU A 257 0.11 -1.45 0.78
N MET A 258 -0.59 -0.40 1.19
CA MET A 258 -2.05 -0.38 1.32
C MET A 258 -2.69 -0.54 -0.05
N PRO A 259 -3.85 -1.22 -0.14
CA PRO A 259 -4.53 -1.39 -1.42
C PRO A 259 -5.07 -0.05 -1.93
N ASN A 260 -4.69 0.33 -3.14
CA ASN A 260 -5.33 1.42 -3.87
C ASN A 260 -5.68 1.01 -5.31
N VAL A 261 -7.00 0.93 -5.54
CA VAL A 261 -7.59 0.58 -6.83
C VAL A 261 -8.13 1.80 -7.61
N ARG A 262 -7.70 3.04 -7.28
CA ARG A 262 -8.27 4.26 -7.89
C ARG A 262 -7.29 5.10 -8.70
N TYR A 263 -6.03 5.20 -8.27
CA TYR A 263 -5.05 6.04 -8.95
C TYR A 263 -3.61 5.54 -8.74
N PHE A 264 -2.71 6.13 -9.52
CA PHE A 264 -1.27 5.93 -9.40
C PHE A 264 -0.53 7.26 -9.40
N ILE A 265 0.43 7.40 -8.48
CA ILE A 265 1.32 8.56 -8.37
C ILE A 265 2.77 8.11 -8.41
N LYS A 266 3.59 8.86 -9.16
CA LYS A 266 5.03 8.67 -9.31
C LYS A 266 5.84 9.69 -8.50
#